data_AF-A0A9E2LVN1-F1
#
_entry.id   AF-A0A9E2LVN1-F1
#
_cell.length_a   1.000
_cell.length_b   1.000
_cell.length_c   1.000
_cell.angle_alpha   90.00
_cell.angle_beta   90.00
_cell.angle_gamma   90.00
#
_symmetry.space_group_name_H-M   'P 1'
#
loop_
_entity.id
_entity.type
_entity.pdbx_description
1 polymer ?
#
loop_
_entity_poly.entity_id
_entity_poly.type
_entity_poly.pdbx_seq_one_letter_code
_entity_poly.pdbx_strand_id
1 'polypeptide(L)' 'MIGPTELIIILIIIVVVFGASKLPQLGDALGRSIKNFKSAMNEGQKPDSTDSSPESKKNAPTDKSGDA' A
#
# COMPACT_ATOMS: atom_id res chain seq x y z
N MET A 1 -27.36 -15.62 0.59
CA MET A 1 -26.68 -14.34 0.29
C MET A 1 -25.54 -14.22 1.26
N ILE A 2 -24.30 -14.18 0.79
CA ILE A 2 -23.15 -13.97 1.69
C ILE A 2 -23.19 -12.50 2.09
N GLY A 3 -23.51 -12.23 3.35
CA GLY A 3 -23.54 -10.88 3.87
C GLY A 3 -22.13 -10.38 4.17
N PRO A 4 -21.99 -9.07 4.42
CA PRO A 4 -20.73 -8.49 4.89
C PRO A 4 -20.23 -9.18 6.18
N THR A 5 -21.14 -9.71 7.02
CA THR A 5 -20.80 -10.45 8.23
C THR A 5 -20.11 -11.78 7.93
N GLU A 6 -20.63 -12.59 7.02
CA GLU A 6 -19.99 -13.85 6.62
C GLU A 6 -18.61 -13.60 5.98
N LEU A 7 -18.47 -12.54 5.19
CA LEU A 7 -17.19 -12.16 4.59
C LEU A 7 -16.13 -11.81 5.66
N ILE A 8 -16.54 -11.12 6.73
CA ILE A 8 -15.65 -10.79 7.87
C ILE A 8 -15.19 -12.06 8.58
N ILE A 9 -16.07 -13.04 8.80
CA ILE A 9 -15.70 -14.30 9.45
C ILE A 9 -14.64 -15.05 8.62
N ILE A 10 -14.84 -15.12 7.30
CA ILE A 10 -13.87 -15.76 6.40
C ILE A 10 -12.53 -15.02 6.43
N LEU A 11 -12.57 -13.68 6.41
CA LEU A 11 -11.36 -12.85 6.50
C LEU A 11 -10.58 -13.12 7.79
N ILE A 12 -11.27 -13.23 8.93
CA ILE A 12 -10.65 -13.56 10.22
C ILE A 12 -9.96 -14.93 10.16
N ILE A 13 -10.58 -15.94 9.57
CA ILE A 13 -9.96 -17.28 9.44
C ILE A 13 -8.67 -17.19 8.60
N ILE A 14 -8.70 -16.47 7.48
CA ILE A 14 -7.50 -16.25 6.65
C ILE A 14 -6.41 -15.53 7.45
N VAL A 15 -6.76 -14.49 8.21
CA VAL A 15 -5.82 -13.76 9.08
C VAL A 15 -5.20 -14.69 10.12
N VAL A 16 -5.96 -15.64 10.69
CA VAL A 16 -5.43 -16.58 11.68
C VAL A 16 -4.47 -17.59 11.05
N VAL A 17 -4.79 -18.11 9.86
CA VAL A 17 -3.95 -19.09 9.16
C VAL A 17 -2.65 -18.47 8.63
N PHE A 18 -2.74 -17.30 7.99
CA PHE A 18 -1.60 -16.65 7.36
C PHE A 18 -0.87 -15.68 8.30
N GLY A 19 -1.53 -15.24 9.37
CA GLY A 19 -1.06 -14.20 10.29
C GLY A 19 -1.39 -12.78 9.79
N ALA A 20 -1.71 -11.89 10.74
CA ALA A 20 -2.05 -10.49 10.45
C ALA A 20 -0.94 -9.70 9.74
N SER A 21 0.33 -10.11 9.89
CA SER A 21 1.47 -9.45 9.24
C SER A 21 1.65 -9.81 7.77
N LYS A 22 1.12 -10.95 7.29
CA LYS A 22 1.34 -11.42 5.92
C LYS A 22 0.40 -10.75 4.92
N LEU A 23 -0.83 -10.43 5.34
CA LEU A 23 -1.83 -9.76 4.50
C LEU A 23 -1.37 -8.35 4.04
N PRO A 24 -0.89 -7.45 4.92
CA PRO A 24 -0.34 -6.16 4.50
C PRO A 24 0.90 -6.31 3.62
N GLN A 25 1.81 -7.23 3.95
CA GLN A 25 3.01 -7.46 3.15
C GLN A 25 2.68 -7.90 1.72
N LEU A 26 1.70 -8.80 1.56
CA LEU A 26 1.23 -9.25 0.26
C LEU A 26 0.45 -8.15 -0.47
N GLY A 27 -0.38 -7.40 0.25
CA GLY A 27 -1.11 -6.24 -0.29
C GLY A 27 -0.19 -5.13 -0.79
N ASP A 28 0.89 -4.83 -0.08
CA ASP A 28 1.89 -3.85 -0.49
C ASP A 28 2.60 -4.26 -1.79
N ALA A 29 2.96 -5.54 -1.92
CA ALA A 29 3.59 -6.07 -3.13
C ALA A 29 2.61 -6.01 -4.32
N LEU A 30 1.40 -6.53 -4.14
CA LEU A 30 0.35 -6.51 -5.15
C LEU A 30 -0.05 -5.07 -5.53
N GLY A 31 -0.15 -4.17 -4.55
CA GLY A 31 -0.51 -2.77 -4.75
C GLY A 31 0.54 -2.03 -5.59
N ARG A 32 1.83 -2.26 -5.34
CA ARG A 32 2.91 -1.72 -6.18
C ARG A 32 2.85 -2.27 -7.60
N SER A 33 2.64 -3.58 -7.77
CA SER A 33 2.49 -4.20 -9.10
C SER A 33 1.29 -3.66 -9.86
N ILE A 34 0.12 -3.53 -9.21
CA ILE A 34 -1.10 -2.98 -9.81
C ILE A 34 -0.92 -1.51 -10.16
N LYS A 35 -0.28 -0.72 -9.28
CA LYS A 35 0.03 0.70 -9.52
C LYS A 35 0.91 0.84 -10.76
N ASN A 36 2.01 0.08 -10.84
CA ASN A 36 2.94 0.13 -11.97
C ASN A 36 2.27 -0.37 -13.25
N PHE A 37 1.46 -1.42 -13.18
CA PHE A 37 0.68 -1.92 -14.31
C PHE A 37 -0.30 -0.86 -14.84
N LYS A 38 -1.01 -0.17 -13.94
CA LYS A 38 -1.92 0.91 -14.30
C LYS A 38 -1.18 2.12 -14.89
N SER A 39 -0.02 2.49 -14.34
CA SER A 39 0.82 3.56 -14.88
C SER A 39 1.28 3.25 -16.30
N ALA A 40 1.85 2.06 -16.53
CA ALA A 40 2.31 1.65 -17.86
C ALA A 40 1.17 1.58 -18.90
N MET A 41 -0.02 1.13 -18.49
CA MET A 41 -1.20 1.11 -19.37
C MET A 41 -1.69 2.52 -19.72
N ASN A 42 -1.56 3.49 -18.81
CA ASN A 42 -1.95 4.88 -19.04
C ASN A 42 -0.88 5.68 -19.79
N GLU A 43 0.40 5.40 -19.57
CA GLU A 43 1.54 6.01 -20.26
C GLU A 43 1.58 5.60 -21.75
N GLY A 44 1.17 4.37 -22.07
CA GLY A 44 0.97 3.95 -23.47
C GLY A 44 -0.14 4.71 -24.22
N GLN A 45 -0.97 5.48 -23.51
CA GLN A 45 -2.10 6.23 -24.09
C GLN A 45 -1.89 7.76 -24.09
N LYS A 46 -0.79 8.26 -23.51
CA LYS A 46 -0.48 9.71 -23.47
C LYS A 46 0.98 9.95 -23.90
N PRO A 47 1.24 10.87 -24.85
CA PRO A 47 2.59 11.32 -25.09
C PRO A 47 3.03 12.18 -23.89
N ASP A 48 4.07 11.70 -23.21
CA ASP A 48 5.00 12.44 -22.35
C ASP A 48 4.42 13.36 -21.27
N SER A 49 4.41 12.91 -20.01
CA SER A 49 4.54 13.78 -18.83
C SER A 49 4.94 12.97 -17.59
N THR A 50 6.19 13.19 -17.22
CA THR A 50 6.96 12.83 -16.03
C THR A 50 6.19 12.81 -14.69
N ASP A 51 6.65 11.89 -13.84
CA ASP A 51 6.63 11.88 -12.37
C ASP A 51 5.47 11.18 -11.63
N SER A 52 5.83 10.15 -10.84
CA SER A 52 5.14 9.75 -9.60
C SER A 52 5.90 8.62 -8.87
N SER A 53 7.12 8.90 -8.39
CA SER A 53 7.75 8.11 -7.33
C SER A 53 7.49 8.78 -5.97
N PRO A 54 6.76 8.18 -5.02
CA PRO A 54 6.83 8.62 -3.64
C PRO A 54 8.07 8.00 -3.01
N GLU A 55 9.14 8.79 -3.04
CA GLU A 55 10.35 8.61 -2.26
C GLU A 55 9.99 8.52 -0.77
N SER A 56 10.47 7.45 -0.13
CA SER A 56 10.51 7.31 1.32
C SER A 56 11.51 8.31 1.91
N LYS A 57 11.03 9.39 2.54
CA LYS A 57 11.71 10.15 3.61
C LYS A 57 10.57 10.68 4.50
N LYS A 58 10.55 10.54 5.82
CA LYS A 58 11.58 10.99 6.77
C LYS A 58 11.20 10.49 8.18
N ASN A 59 12.02 9.61 8.74
CA ASN A 59 12.20 9.55 10.18
C ASN A 59 12.94 10.83 10.60
N ALA A 60 12.39 11.62 11.52
CA ALA A 60 13.14 12.58 12.35
C ALA A 60 12.30 13.01 13.57
N PRO A 61 12.64 12.59 14.80
CA PRO A 61 12.25 13.30 16.01
C PRO A 61 12.98 14.64 16.04
N THR A 62 12.24 15.75 16.10
CA THR A 62 12.83 17.07 16.33
C THR A 62 13.19 17.22 17.80
N ASP A 63 14.48 17.08 18.08
CA ASP A 63 15.16 17.58 19.28
C ASP A 63 14.90 19.08 19.42
N LYS A 64 14.35 19.50 20.57
CA LYS A 64 14.20 20.91 20.96
C LYS A 64 15.44 21.33 21.75
N SER A 65 16.54 21.58 21.04
CA SER A 65 17.59 22.53 21.43
C SER A 65 17.12 23.91 20.97
N GLY A 66 16.85 24.88 21.84
CA GLY A 66 17.87 25.64 22.56
C GLY A 66 17.99 27.02 21.90
N ASP A 67 18.38 28.05 22.67
CA ASP A 67 18.68 29.43 22.24
C ASP A 67 17.46 30.35 22.05
N ALA A 68 17.35 31.54 22.64
CA ALA A 68 18.15 32.28 23.62
C ALA A 68 17.26 33.42 24.16
#